data_AF-A0A2E1MXG7-F1
#
_entry.id   AF-A0A2E1MXG7-F1
#
_cell.length_a   1.000
_cell.length_b   1.000
_cell.length_c   1.000
_cell.angle_alpha   90.00
_cell.angle_beta   90.00
_cell.angle_gamma   90.00
#
_symmetry.space_group_name_H-M   'P 1'
#
loop_
_entity.id
_entity.type
_entity.pdbx_description
1 polymer ?
#
loop_
_entity_poly.entity_id
_entity_poly.type
_entity_poly.pdbx_seq_one_letter_code
_entity_poly.pdbx_strand_id
1 'polypeptide(L)'
;KQYNLNDISTIDKLVTFYSQSIRKDSINKINKNNLIWRVDNKELDRNIDEFRCASGYFNEFKINHINELDNVIKRNYQTLSYFGVDKNKFLSFFSKKRPLGIDRIVPIGKTLDFSLNWDGYDLINQMSRSINII
;
A
#
# COMPACT_ATOMS: atom_id res chain seq x y z
N LYS A 1 -0.02 24.96 -1.21
CA LYS A 1 0.27 24.92 0.24
C LYS A 1 1.49 24.03 0.46
N GLN A 2 2.48 24.49 1.23
CA GLN A 2 3.62 23.65 1.63
C GLN A 2 3.15 22.73 2.76
N TYR A 3 3.39 21.43 2.64
CA TYR A 3 3.01 20.45 3.67
C TYR A 3 3.86 20.68 4.91
N ASN A 4 3.21 20.94 6.05
CA ASN A 4 3.89 21.10 7.33
C ASN A 4 3.86 19.78 8.10
N LEU A 5 5.03 19.22 8.39
CA LEU A 5 5.16 17.99 9.14
C LEU A 5 5.10 18.32 10.64
N ASN A 6 4.18 17.68 11.37
CA ASN A 6 4.08 17.89 12.81
C ASN A 6 5.15 17.10 13.58
N ASP A 7 5.43 17.54 14.81
CA ASP A 7 6.49 16.96 15.65
C ASP A 7 6.19 15.50 16.01
N ILE A 8 4.93 15.16 16.26
CA ILE A 8 4.50 13.78 16.58
C ILE A 8 4.83 12.84 15.42
N SER A 9 4.47 13.19 14.18
CA SER A 9 4.78 12.39 12.99
C SER A 9 6.29 12.25 12.77
N THR A 10 7.07 13.27 13.15
CA THR A 10 8.53 13.21 13.06
C THR A 10 9.09 12.15 14.01
N ILE A 11 8.61 12.12 15.26
CA ILE A 11 9.00 11.12 16.24
C ILE A 11 8.51 9.72 15.83
N ASP A 12 7.27 9.60 15.35
CA ASP A 12 6.72 8.33 14.87
C ASP A 12 7.59 7.72 13.78
N LYS A 13 8.02 8.52 12.79
CA LYS A 13 8.93 8.06 11.72
C LYS A 13 10.25 7.53 12.27
N LEU A 14 10.84 8.21 13.27
CA LEU A 14 12.08 7.77 13.92
C LEU A 14 11.87 6.44 14.66
N VAL A 15 10.82 6.34 15.46
CA VAL A 15 10.49 5.13 16.24
C VAL A 15 10.19 3.96 15.31
N THR A 16 9.42 4.16 14.23
CA THR A 16 9.18 3.12 13.23
C THR A 16 10.48 2.68 12.57
N PHE A 17 11.33 3.62 12.14
CA PHE A 17 12.60 3.27 11.50
C PHE A 17 13.54 2.46 12.41
N TYR A 18 13.70 2.88 13.67
CA TYR A 18 14.55 2.14 14.60
C TYR A 18 13.97 0.79 15.00
N SER A 19 12.65 0.69 15.19
CA SER A 19 12.02 -0.61 15.45
C SER A 19 12.15 -1.57 14.27
N GLN A 20 12.07 -1.07 13.03
CA GLN A 20 12.37 -1.84 11.82
C GLN A 20 13.84 -2.27 11.77
N SER A 21 14.77 -1.36 12.08
CA SER A 21 16.21 -1.63 12.06
C SER A 21 16.64 -2.72 13.04
N ILE A 22 15.94 -2.85 14.17
CA ILE A 22 16.20 -3.90 15.16
C ILE A 22 15.73 -5.27 14.67
N ARG A 23 14.62 -5.32 13.92
CA ARG A 23 13.96 -6.58 13.52
C ARG A 23 14.34 -7.05 12.11
N LYS A 24 14.91 -6.18 11.29
CA LYS A 24 15.26 -6.48 9.90
C LYS A 24 16.74 -6.25 9.69
N ASP A 25 17.37 -7.26 9.11
CA ASP A 25 18.75 -7.13 8.65
C ASP A 25 18.80 -6.26 7.40
N SER A 26 19.80 -5.38 7.34
CA SER A 26 20.15 -4.64 6.11
C SER A 26 19.06 -3.74 5.50
N ILE A 27 18.49 -2.81 6.26
CA ILE A 27 17.69 -1.72 5.71
C ILE A 27 18.51 -0.43 5.56
N ASN A 28 18.22 0.36 4.52
CA ASN A 28 18.87 1.66 4.32
C ASN A 28 17.84 2.78 4.24
N LYS A 29 18.04 3.85 5.01
CA LYS A 29 17.21 5.06 4.92
C LYS A 29 17.77 6.02 3.88
N ILE A 30 16.94 6.41 2.92
CA ILE A 30 17.22 7.39 1.89
C ILE A 30 16.27 8.56 2.08
N ASN A 31 16.80 9.73 2.45
CA ASN A 31 16.00 10.93 2.64
C ASN A 31 16.83 12.21 2.40
N LYS A 32 16.24 13.21 1.73
CA LYS A 32 16.82 14.56 1.61
C LYS A 32 16.41 15.47 2.77
N ASN A 33 15.20 15.28 3.29
CA ASN A 33 14.62 16.02 4.40
C ASN A 33 13.67 15.10 5.18
N ASN A 34 12.88 15.66 6.10
CA ASN A 34 11.94 14.88 6.90
C ASN A 34 10.58 14.61 6.23
N LEU A 35 10.31 15.18 5.06
CA LEU A 35 9.01 15.03 4.39
C LEU A 35 8.85 13.64 3.78
N ILE A 36 9.91 13.12 3.17
CA ILE A 36 9.89 11.82 2.48
C ILE A 36 11.07 10.99 2.97
N TRP A 37 10.76 9.85 3.58
CA TRP A 37 11.71 8.82 3.96
C TRP A 37 11.42 7.59 3.12
N ARG A 38 12.44 7.13 2.42
CA ARG A 38 12.41 5.89 1.66
C ARG A 38 13.29 4.90 2.40
N VAL A 39 12.74 3.75 2.77
CA VAL A 39 13.47 2.68 3.44
C VAL A 39 13.64 1.58 2.43
N ASP A 40 14.86 1.43 1.93
CA ASP A 40 15.23 0.38 1.00
C ASP A 40 15.39 -0.94 1.75
N ASN A 41 14.54 -1.91 1.42
CA ASN A 41 14.54 -3.25 1.99
C ASN A 41 15.12 -4.21 0.95
N LYS A 42 16.16 -4.96 1.33
CA LYS A 42 16.79 -5.94 0.45
C LYS A 42 15.86 -7.09 0.07
N GLU A 43 14.98 -7.48 0.99
CA GLU A 43 14.11 -8.64 0.84
C GLU A 43 12.64 -8.25 0.93
N LEU A 44 11.83 -8.97 0.14
CA LEU A 44 10.40 -8.82 0.11
C LEU A 44 9.77 -9.59 1.27
N ASP A 45 9.56 -8.90 2.39
CA ASP A 45 9.00 -9.50 3.60
C ASP A 45 7.48 -9.37 3.66
N ARG A 46 6.80 -10.48 3.97
CA ARG A 46 5.34 -10.51 4.14
C ARG A 46 4.86 -9.61 5.28
N ASN A 47 5.67 -9.36 6.29
CA ASN A 47 5.35 -8.56 7.49
C ASN A 47 5.86 -7.12 7.40
N ILE A 48 6.19 -6.63 6.21
CA ILE A 48 6.63 -5.23 6.01
C ILE A 48 5.55 -4.20 6.42
N ASP A 49 4.29 -4.59 6.44
CA ASP A 49 3.16 -3.77 6.90
C ASP A 49 3.18 -3.46 8.40
N GLU A 50 3.92 -4.23 9.21
CA GLU A 50 4.16 -3.92 10.62
C GLU A 50 4.95 -2.61 10.80
N PHE A 51 5.72 -2.22 9.79
CA PHE A 51 6.55 -1.00 9.78
C PHE A 51 5.94 0.09 8.89
N ARG A 52 4.61 0.12 8.76
CA ARG A 52 3.90 1.21 8.12
C ARG A 52 3.96 2.46 9.00
N CYS A 53 4.19 3.61 8.39
CA CYS A 53 4.13 4.90 9.07
C CYS A 53 3.54 5.95 8.13
N ALA A 54 2.80 6.89 8.69
CA ALA A 54 2.17 7.97 7.93
C ALA A 54 3.20 9.03 7.54
N SER A 55 2.73 10.13 6.94
CA SER A 55 3.53 11.36 6.78
C SER A 55 4.83 11.16 5.96
N GLY A 56 4.70 10.44 4.85
CA GLY A 56 5.77 10.25 3.86
C GLY A 56 6.86 9.29 4.31
N TYR A 57 6.49 8.17 4.92
CA TYR A 57 7.36 7.02 5.16
C TYR A 57 7.00 5.90 4.19
N PHE A 58 7.97 5.47 3.39
CA PHE A 58 7.77 4.47 2.34
C PHE A 58 8.76 3.33 2.50
N ASN A 59 8.25 2.12 2.65
CA ASN A 59 9.04 0.91 2.47
C ASN A 59 9.15 0.61 0.98
N GLU A 60 10.38 0.49 0.50
CA GLU A 60 10.70 0.21 -0.88
C GLU A 60 11.43 -1.12 -0.98
N PHE A 61 11.21 -1.80 -2.10
CA PHE A 61 11.87 -3.03 -2.48
C PHE A 61 11.87 -3.13 -4.00
N LYS A 62 12.82 -3.88 -4.55
CA LYS A 62 12.91 -4.15 -5.98
C LYS A 62 12.52 -5.60 -6.25
N ILE A 63 11.54 -5.81 -7.13
CA ILE A 63 11.16 -7.13 -7.63
C ILE A 63 11.52 -7.24 -9.11
N ASN A 64 11.77 -8.47 -9.57
CA ASN A 64 12.06 -8.74 -10.97
C ASN A 64 10.78 -9.05 -11.77
N HIS A 65 9.77 -9.59 -11.09
CA HIS A 65 8.51 -10.01 -11.71
C HIS A 65 7.29 -9.65 -10.84
N ILE A 66 6.21 -9.19 -11.47
CA ILE A 66 4.96 -8.76 -10.78
C ILE A 66 4.35 -9.86 -9.89
N ASN A 67 4.56 -11.12 -10.26
CA ASN A 67 4.08 -12.27 -9.49
C ASN A 67 4.67 -12.35 -8.07
N GLU A 68 5.80 -11.70 -7.81
CA GLU A 68 6.41 -11.64 -6.47
C GLU A 68 5.54 -10.86 -5.48
N LEU A 69 4.68 -9.94 -5.95
CA LEU A 69 3.78 -9.16 -5.08
C LEU A 69 2.86 -10.05 -4.21
N ASP A 70 2.50 -11.24 -4.72
CA ASP A 70 1.69 -12.24 -4.02
C ASP A 70 2.26 -12.63 -2.64
N ASN A 71 3.58 -12.52 -2.47
CA ASN A 71 4.27 -12.84 -1.22
C ASN A 71 3.92 -11.86 -0.09
N VAL A 72 3.59 -10.61 -0.40
CA VAL A 72 3.32 -9.55 0.59
C VAL A 72 1.87 -9.12 0.67
N ILE A 73 1.10 -9.31 -0.40
CA ILE A 73 -0.29 -8.87 -0.41
C ILE A 73 -1.07 -9.66 0.63
N LYS A 74 -1.58 -8.92 1.60
CA LYS A 74 -2.49 -9.37 2.65
C LYS A 74 -3.84 -8.68 2.46
N ARG A 75 -4.85 -9.15 3.17
CA ARG A 75 -6.22 -8.59 3.13
C ARG A 75 -6.31 -7.12 3.54
N ASN A 76 -5.35 -6.61 4.31
CA ASN A 76 -5.27 -5.20 4.72
C ASN A 76 -4.73 -4.26 3.62
N TYR A 77 -4.29 -4.79 2.49
CA TYR A 77 -3.93 -4.00 1.31
C TYR A 77 -5.17 -3.84 0.45
N GLN A 78 -5.61 -2.61 0.24
CA GLN A 78 -6.89 -2.32 -0.41
C GLN A 78 -6.72 -1.69 -1.80
N THR A 79 -5.81 -0.72 -1.91
CA THR A 79 -5.56 -0.01 -3.16
C THR A 79 -4.12 -0.24 -3.62
N LEU A 80 -3.96 -0.70 -4.86
CA LEU A 80 -2.68 -0.69 -5.58
C LEU A 80 -2.63 0.53 -6.49
N SER A 81 -1.59 1.34 -6.33
CA SER A 81 -1.32 2.45 -7.24
C SER A 81 -0.15 2.14 -8.17
N TYR A 82 -0.24 2.54 -9.44
CA TYR A 82 0.78 2.18 -10.44
C TYR A 82 1.18 3.34 -11.36
N PHE A 83 2.38 3.20 -11.93
CA PHE A 83 2.93 4.08 -12.96
C PHE A 83 3.73 3.24 -13.97
N GLY A 84 3.49 3.46 -15.27
CA GLY A 84 4.24 2.79 -16.35
C GLY A 84 4.00 1.27 -16.51
N VAL A 85 2.98 0.71 -15.85
CA VAL A 85 2.64 -0.72 -15.95
C VAL A 85 1.38 -0.91 -16.80
N ASP A 86 1.45 -1.83 -17.76
CA ASP A 86 0.33 -2.19 -18.64
C ASP A 86 -0.79 -2.90 -17.86
N LYS A 87 -2.05 -2.51 -18.10
CA LYS A 87 -3.25 -3.08 -17.46
C LYS A 87 -3.35 -4.60 -17.65
N ASN A 88 -2.96 -5.14 -18.80
CA ASN A 88 -2.98 -6.57 -19.09
C ASN A 88 -2.04 -7.35 -18.19
N LYS A 89 -0.93 -6.75 -17.72
CA LYS A 89 -0.06 -7.39 -16.72
C LYS A 89 -0.81 -7.60 -15.40
N PHE A 90 -1.56 -6.61 -14.94
CA PHE A 90 -2.41 -6.76 -13.76
C PHE A 90 -3.49 -7.82 -13.96
N LEU A 91 -4.22 -7.77 -15.08
CA LEU A 91 -5.23 -8.79 -15.39
C LEU A 91 -4.64 -10.20 -15.32
N SER A 92 -3.49 -10.41 -15.96
CA SER A 92 -2.79 -11.70 -15.92
C SER A 92 -2.35 -12.12 -14.51
N PHE A 93 -1.90 -11.17 -13.69
CA PHE A 93 -1.48 -11.42 -12.31
C PHE A 93 -2.67 -11.83 -11.44
N PHE A 94 -3.75 -11.04 -11.44
CA PHE A 94 -4.93 -11.31 -10.61
C PHE A 94 -5.67 -12.59 -11.04
N SER A 95 -5.74 -12.90 -12.34
CA SER A 95 -6.33 -14.16 -12.80
C SER A 95 -5.54 -15.39 -12.37
N LYS A 96 -4.20 -15.31 -12.32
CA LYS A 96 -3.31 -16.42 -11.97
C LYS A 96 -3.10 -16.59 -10.47
N LYS A 97 -2.87 -15.50 -9.74
CA LYS A 97 -2.46 -15.52 -8.32
C LYS A 97 -3.62 -15.37 -7.35
N ARG A 98 -4.65 -14.59 -7.72
CA ARG A 98 -5.84 -14.35 -6.89
C ARG A 98 -5.48 -13.97 -5.44
N PRO A 99 -4.67 -12.91 -5.22
CA PRO A 99 -4.26 -12.51 -3.88
C PRO A 99 -5.48 -12.11 -3.02
N LEU A 100 -5.32 -12.18 -1.70
CA LEU A 100 -6.40 -11.94 -0.72
C LEU A 100 -6.82 -10.47 -0.56
N GLY A 101 -6.04 -9.53 -1.11
CA GLY A 101 -6.31 -8.11 -1.03
C GLY A 101 -6.15 -7.46 -2.40
N ILE A 102 -6.20 -6.13 -2.38
CA ILE A 102 -6.27 -5.23 -3.53
C ILE A 102 -7.62 -5.36 -4.21
N ASP A 103 -8.53 -4.50 -3.80
CA ASP A 103 -9.86 -4.36 -4.40
C ASP A 103 -9.86 -3.35 -5.54
N ARG A 104 -8.86 -2.45 -5.55
CA ARG A 104 -8.79 -1.32 -6.48
C ARG A 104 -7.38 -1.12 -7.01
N ILE A 105 -7.27 -0.93 -8.33
CA ILE A 105 -6.01 -0.65 -9.03
C ILE A 105 -6.14 0.66 -9.81
N VAL A 106 -5.33 1.66 -9.48
CA VAL A 106 -5.45 3.00 -10.08
C VAL A 106 -4.10 3.64 -10.37
N PRO A 107 -4.02 4.59 -11.33
CA PRO A 107 -2.81 5.36 -11.53
C PRO A 107 -2.38 6.14 -10.27
N ILE A 108 -1.10 6.50 -10.18
CA ILE A 108 -0.61 7.42 -9.15
C ILE A 108 -1.41 8.73 -9.17
N GLY A 109 -1.75 9.23 -7.97
CA GLY A 109 -2.56 10.44 -7.79
C GLY A 109 -4.07 10.21 -7.81
N LYS A 110 -4.52 8.98 -8.03
CA LYS A 110 -5.95 8.61 -8.12
C LYS A 110 -6.46 7.74 -6.97
N THR A 111 -5.63 7.51 -5.95
CA THR A 111 -5.98 6.64 -4.81
C THR A 111 -7.18 7.13 -4.02
N LEU A 112 -7.47 8.44 -4.01
CA LEU A 112 -8.62 9.03 -3.32
C LEU A 112 -9.85 9.27 -4.22
N ASP A 113 -9.77 8.95 -5.52
CA ASP A 113 -10.91 9.12 -6.43
C ASP A 113 -12.03 8.14 -6.05
N PHE A 114 -13.10 8.67 -5.44
CA PHE A 114 -14.22 7.87 -4.94
C PHE A 114 -15.00 7.16 -6.06
N SER A 115 -15.54 5.97 -5.76
CA SER A 115 -16.47 5.22 -6.60
C SER A 115 -17.49 4.46 -5.75
N LEU A 116 -18.68 4.18 -6.31
CA LEU A 116 -19.73 3.41 -5.61
C LEU A 116 -19.35 1.95 -5.35
N ASN A 117 -18.44 1.40 -6.16
CA ASN A 117 -17.71 0.19 -5.80
C ASN A 117 -16.46 0.63 -5.04
N TRP A 118 -16.45 0.45 -3.72
CA TRP A 118 -15.39 0.93 -2.84
C TRP A 118 -14.94 -0.22 -1.95
N ASP A 119 -13.61 -0.40 -1.82
CA ASP A 119 -13.03 -1.36 -0.87
C ASP A 119 -13.55 -2.81 -1.03
N GLY A 120 -13.86 -3.20 -2.27
CA GLY A 120 -14.37 -4.54 -2.60
C GLY A 120 -15.88 -4.69 -2.44
N TYR A 121 -16.59 -3.60 -2.09
CA TYR A 121 -18.02 -3.61 -1.82
C TYR A 121 -18.80 -2.74 -2.81
N ASP A 122 -19.94 -3.25 -3.26
CA ASP A 122 -20.98 -2.45 -3.90
C ASP A 122 -21.75 -1.72 -2.80
N LEU A 123 -21.42 -0.44 -2.59
CA LEU A 123 -21.98 0.36 -1.50
C LEU A 123 -23.48 0.53 -1.65
N ILE A 124 -24.01 0.58 -2.88
CA ILE A 124 -25.45 0.74 -3.10
C ILE A 124 -26.18 -0.49 -2.57
N ASN A 125 -25.76 -1.68 -2.98
CA ASN A 125 -26.40 -2.92 -2.54
C ASN A 125 -26.19 -3.20 -1.05
N GLN A 126 -25.04 -2.81 -0.48
CA GLN A 126 -24.74 -3.06 0.93
C GLN A 126 -25.36 -2.06 1.91
N MET A 127 -25.56 -0.81 1.50
CA MET A 127 -26.05 0.26 2.37
C MET A 127 -27.48 0.69 2.05
N SER A 128 -28.17 -0.03 1.16
CA SER A 128 -29.59 0.20 0.86
C SER A 128 -30.49 -0.85 1.52
N ARG A 129 -31.68 -0.42 1.94
CA ARG A 129 -32.74 -1.32 2.35
C ARG A 129 -33.41 -1.93 1.11
N SER A 130 -33.46 -3.26 1.02
CA SER A 130 -34.28 -3.98 0.05
C SER A 130 -35.55 -4.49 0.72
N ILE A 131 -36.72 -4.27 0.09
CA ILE A 131 -38.01 -4.80 0.55
C ILE A 131 -38.49 -5.79 -0.52
N ASN A 132 -38.71 -7.03 -0.11
CA ASN A 132 -39.30 -8.06 -0.95
C ASN A 132 -40.62 -8.53 -0.33
N ILE A 133 -41.67 -8.65 -1.14
CA ILE A 133 -42.97 -9.21 -0.74
C ILE A 133 -43.10 -10.52 -1.52
N ILE A 134 -43.20 -11.64 -0.80
CA ILE A 134 -43.37 -12.99 -1.36
C ILE A 134 -44.84 -13.33 -1.43
#